data_AF-A0AAU3S8U2-F1
#
_entry.id   AF-A0AAU3S8U2-F1
#
_cell.length_a   1.000
_cell.length_b   1.000
_cell.length_c   1.000
_cell.angle_alpha   90.00
_cell.angle_beta   90.00
_cell.angle_gamma   90.00
#
_symmetry.space_group_name_H-M   'P 1'
#
loop_
_entity.id
_entity.type
_entity.pdbx_description
1 polymer ?
#
loop_
_entity_poly.entity_id
_entity_poly.type
_entity_poly.pdbx_seq_one_letter_code
_entity_poly.pdbx_strand_id
1 'polypeptide(L)'
;MNRHTPTRARSARSARTALAAALLVTAAALGTVRSAGSAAARPAERPGAAPSPDAPHHGAVAGARAPGHDTGRDRAVEALKDGRAAHRPARAAALTHNWWGIFPQPGTHDGITATHSVDAAYHVSDADNFTYAPTTKAQNSCIEVVTAYWNSGNELWAWDWCSQNGGPAKILPLDADFRAKYTTAVDGRPAFSIQLVKDTGSGNRWSSYLYNHRTAQWELLYRQSGTDQSDLDYGWDIFEIYASVNPVTKVGYYCTEARNTVFDSSTIQLRKNGVWKPARPADSPWTEANPSGRDFLCPPLKFLQAGANDHWTVRQ
;
A
#
# COMPACT_ATOMS: atom_id res chain seq x y z
N MET A 1 -1.08 -56.80 -45.20
CA MET A 1 -0.37 -57.64 -44.22
C MET A 1 -0.80 -57.16 -42.83
N ASN A 2 -1.98 -57.54 -42.31
CA ASN A 2 -2.27 -58.71 -41.47
C ASN A 2 -1.17 -59.10 -40.48
N ARG A 3 -1.38 -58.78 -39.18
CA ARG A 3 -1.53 -59.76 -38.09
C ARG A 3 -2.09 -59.10 -36.81
N HIS A 4 -3.31 -59.53 -36.46
CA HIS A 4 -3.88 -59.58 -35.10
C HIS A 4 -3.01 -60.49 -34.20
N THR A 5 -3.05 -60.57 -32.85
CA THR A 5 -4.06 -60.51 -31.75
C THR A 5 -3.22 -60.81 -30.44
N PRO A 6 -3.73 -61.05 -29.20
CA PRO A 6 -4.86 -60.47 -28.45
C PRO A 6 -4.59 -60.22 -26.91
N THR A 7 -5.56 -59.53 -26.28
CA THR A 7 -6.12 -59.61 -24.90
C THR A 7 -5.34 -60.14 -23.68
N ARG A 8 -5.51 -59.46 -22.54
CA ARG A 8 -6.19 -60.06 -21.36
C ARG A 8 -6.90 -59.02 -20.48
N ALA A 9 -8.17 -59.29 -20.20
CA ALA A 9 -9.01 -58.65 -19.21
C ALA A 9 -9.09 -59.52 -17.93
N ARG A 10 -9.38 -58.91 -16.78
CA ARG A 10 -10.25 -59.39 -15.65
C ARG A 10 -10.03 -58.46 -14.42
N SER A 11 -11.08 -57.82 -13.89
CA SER A 11 -12.05 -58.36 -12.89
C SER A 11 -11.40 -58.44 -11.50
N ALA A 12 -12.00 -58.11 -10.35
CA ALA A 12 -13.26 -57.50 -9.93
C ALA A 12 -13.19 -57.28 -8.40
N ARG A 13 -14.06 -56.40 -7.88
CA ARG A 13 -14.83 -56.49 -6.61
C ARG A 13 -14.15 -57.01 -5.33
N SER A 14 -14.29 -56.24 -4.25
CA SER A 14 -15.06 -56.57 -3.01
C SER A 14 -14.64 -55.59 -1.90
N ALA A 15 -15.48 -54.76 -1.29
CA ALA A 15 -16.66 -55.00 -0.43
C ALA A 15 -16.31 -55.01 1.08
N ARG A 16 -16.90 -54.02 1.80
CA ARG A 16 -17.51 -54.07 3.17
C ARG A 16 -16.56 -54.44 4.33
N THR A 17 -16.61 -53.88 5.55
CA THR A 17 -17.68 -53.78 6.58
C THR A 17 -16.99 -53.05 7.78
N ALA A 18 -17.52 -51.97 8.39
CA ALA A 18 -18.45 -51.88 9.54
C ALA A 18 -17.88 -52.12 10.97
N LEU A 19 -18.55 -51.47 11.95
CA LEU A 19 -18.47 -51.45 13.43
C LEU A 19 -17.50 -50.44 14.08
N ALA A 20 -17.93 -49.40 14.82
CA ALA A 20 -18.84 -49.25 15.97
C ALA A 20 -18.19 -49.57 17.34
N ALA A 21 -18.10 -48.57 18.23
CA ALA A 21 -18.58 -48.62 19.63
C ALA A 21 -18.15 -47.39 20.44
N ALA A 22 -19.06 -46.96 21.30
CA ALA A 22 -19.02 -45.83 22.23
C ALA A 22 -18.04 -46.00 23.40
N LEU A 23 -17.72 -44.89 24.07
CA LEU A 23 -17.61 -44.86 25.53
C LEU A 23 -17.82 -43.43 26.08
N LEU A 24 -18.94 -43.28 26.79
CA LEU A 24 -19.20 -42.22 27.75
C LEU A 24 -18.26 -42.37 28.95
N VAL A 25 -17.59 -41.28 29.36
CA VAL A 25 -17.16 -41.10 30.75
C VAL A 25 -17.50 -39.68 31.17
N THR A 26 -18.55 -39.58 31.96
CA THR A 26 -18.88 -38.43 32.82
C THR A 26 -17.95 -38.44 34.04
N ALA A 27 -17.23 -37.34 34.27
CA ALA A 27 -16.62 -37.04 35.56
C ALA A 27 -16.99 -35.62 35.98
N ALA A 28 -17.87 -35.54 36.98
CA ALA A 28 -18.21 -34.30 37.67
C ALA A 28 -17.09 -33.96 38.67
N ALA A 29 -16.44 -32.82 38.48
CA ALA A 29 -15.58 -32.21 39.48
C ALA A 29 -16.17 -30.85 39.85
N LEU A 30 -16.80 -30.79 41.02
CA LEU A 30 -17.23 -29.56 41.69
C LEU A 30 -15.99 -28.87 42.27
N GLY A 31 -15.36 -28.01 41.47
CA GLY A 31 -14.35 -27.06 41.90
C GLY A 31 -14.96 -25.68 42.09
N THR A 32 -14.83 -25.12 43.29
CA THR A 32 -15.24 -23.76 43.64
C THR A 32 -14.43 -22.73 42.86
N VAL A 33 -14.99 -22.21 41.76
CA VAL A 33 -14.40 -21.10 41.01
C VAL A 33 -14.74 -19.79 41.71
N ARG A 34 -13.69 -19.17 42.25
CA ARG A 34 -13.66 -17.80 42.77
C ARG A 34 -14.10 -16.85 41.66
N SER A 35 -15.21 -16.12 41.85
CA SER A 35 -15.65 -15.06 40.93
C SER A 35 -14.56 -13.99 40.80
N ALA A 36 -13.73 -14.11 39.78
CA ALA A 36 -13.00 -12.98 39.24
C ALA A 36 -14.05 -12.01 38.68
N GLY A 37 -13.98 -10.75 39.11
CA GLY A 37 -14.88 -9.71 38.63
C GLY A 37 -14.93 -9.72 37.10
N SER A 38 -16.13 -9.56 36.54
CA SER A 38 -16.31 -9.33 35.11
C SER A 38 -15.48 -8.12 34.72
N ALA A 39 -14.27 -8.36 34.21
CA ALA A 39 -13.63 -7.43 33.32
C ALA A 39 -14.62 -7.26 32.16
N ALA A 40 -15.19 -6.06 32.03
CA ALA A 40 -16.04 -5.73 30.91
C ALA A 40 -15.33 -6.18 29.63
N ALA A 41 -15.93 -7.14 28.93
CA ALA A 41 -15.42 -7.60 27.65
C ALA A 41 -15.34 -6.36 26.76
N ARG A 42 -14.12 -5.93 26.41
CA ARG A 42 -13.93 -4.97 25.32
C ARG A 42 -14.67 -5.55 24.11
N PRO A 43 -15.52 -4.78 23.42
CA PRO A 43 -16.11 -5.22 22.17
C PRO A 43 -15.00 -5.74 21.27
N ALA A 44 -15.18 -6.93 20.70
CA ALA A 44 -14.28 -7.43 19.66
C ALA A 44 -14.17 -6.35 18.58
N GLU A 45 -12.95 -5.87 18.35
CA GLU A 45 -12.64 -4.92 17.30
C GLU A 45 -13.17 -5.50 15.98
N ARG A 46 -14.08 -4.78 15.30
CA ARG A 46 -14.49 -5.18 13.96
C ARG A 46 -13.23 -5.21 13.09
N PRO A 47 -12.99 -6.28 12.32
CA PRO A 47 -11.97 -6.24 11.28
C PRO A 47 -12.22 -5.04 10.37
N GLY A 48 -11.19 -4.20 10.16
CA GLY A 48 -11.09 -3.33 8.99
C GLY A 48 -11.91 -2.04 8.95
N ALA A 49 -12.40 -1.49 10.06
CA ALA A 49 -12.91 -0.12 10.03
C ALA A 49 -11.74 0.87 9.87
N ALA A 50 -11.79 1.73 8.85
CA ALA A 50 -10.81 2.80 8.69
C ALA A 50 -10.71 3.64 9.97
N PRO A 51 -9.50 4.07 10.37
CA PRO A 51 -9.33 5.02 11.46
C PRO A 51 -10.18 6.27 11.23
N SER A 52 -10.75 6.82 12.31
CA SER A 52 -11.41 8.11 12.22
C SER A 52 -10.39 9.18 11.82
N PRO A 53 -10.63 9.95 10.75
CA PRO A 53 -9.73 11.03 10.37
C PRO A 53 -9.73 12.16 11.42
N ASP A 54 -10.72 12.22 12.30
CA ASP A 54 -10.82 13.17 13.41
C ASP A 54 -10.27 12.63 14.74
N ALA A 55 -9.59 11.47 14.72
CA ALA A 55 -8.87 10.97 15.89
C ALA A 55 -7.79 11.99 16.34
N PRO A 56 -7.38 12.00 17.62
CA PRO A 56 -6.43 13.01 18.11
C PRO A 56 -5.07 12.92 17.41
N HIS A 57 -4.49 14.07 17.08
CA HIS A 57 -3.09 14.19 16.69
C HIS A 57 -2.20 14.34 17.92
N HIS A 58 -1.31 13.39 18.16
CA HIS A 58 -0.41 13.44 19.30
C HIS A 58 0.91 12.71 19.04
N GLY A 59 2.01 13.28 19.53
CA GLY A 59 3.34 12.68 19.40
C GLY A 59 3.89 12.71 17.96
N ALA A 60 4.99 11.97 17.78
CA ALA A 60 5.67 11.80 16.51
C ALA A 60 5.95 10.32 16.27
N VAL A 61 6.02 9.95 14.99
CA VAL A 61 6.28 8.57 14.56
C VAL A 61 7.64 8.12 15.07
N ALA A 62 7.63 7.18 16.01
CA ALA A 62 8.85 6.58 16.53
C ALA A 62 9.61 5.85 15.41
N GLY A 63 10.94 6.01 15.36
CA GLY A 63 11.81 5.39 14.34
C GLY A 63 11.92 6.18 13.04
N ALA A 64 11.07 7.18 12.80
CA ALA A 64 11.18 8.05 11.63
C ALA A 64 12.45 8.92 11.72
N ARG A 65 13.28 8.87 10.69
CA ARG A 65 14.59 9.55 10.66
C ARG A 65 14.79 10.26 9.33
N ALA A 66 15.70 11.24 9.31
CA ALA A 66 16.19 11.75 8.03
C ALA A 66 16.93 10.61 7.30
N PRO A 67 16.81 10.50 5.97
CA PRO A 67 17.60 9.52 5.24
C PRO A 67 19.08 9.84 5.37
N GLY A 68 19.89 8.80 5.58
CA GLY A 68 21.33 8.87 5.31
C GLY A 68 21.60 8.76 3.81
N HIS A 69 22.85 8.99 3.42
CA HIS A 69 23.28 8.70 2.05
C HIS A 69 23.14 7.21 1.75
N ASP A 70 22.44 6.89 0.66
CA ASP A 70 22.30 5.55 0.13
C ASP A 70 22.23 5.65 -1.39
N THR A 71 23.14 4.96 -2.08
CA THR A 71 23.24 5.06 -3.54
C THR A 71 21.98 4.60 -4.27
N GLY A 72 21.24 3.63 -3.71
CA GLY A 72 19.99 3.19 -4.31
C GLY A 72 18.89 4.23 -4.13
N ARG A 73 18.82 4.89 -2.96
CA ARG A 73 17.86 5.98 -2.73
C ARG A 73 18.18 7.18 -3.61
N ASP A 74 19.45 7.53 -3.74
CA ASP A 74 19.90 8.61 -4.61
C ASP A 74 19.50 8.31 -6.06
N ARG A 75 19.67 7.07 -6.54
CA ARG A 75 19.15 6.65 -7.85
C ARG A 75 17.64 6.75 -7.96
N ALA A 76 16.89 6.35 -6.92
CA ALA A 76 15.43 6.46 -6.89
C ALA A 76 14.96 7.91 -7.03
N VAL A 77 15.66 8.82 -6.36
CA VAL A 77 15.41 10.26 -6.43
C VAL A 77 15.68 10.79 -7.84
N GLU A 78 16.79 10.41 -8.45
CA GLU A 78 17.12 10.81 -9.81
C GLU A 78 16.18 10.19 -10.85
N ALA A 79 15.76 8.93 -10.69
CA ALA A 79 14.79 8.27 -11.58
C ALA A 79 13.44 9.00 -11.59
N LEU A 80 12.96 9.44 -10.42
CA LEU A 80 11.74 10.23 -10.31
C LEU A 80 11.89 11.62 -10.94
N LYS A 81 13.04 12.28 -10.78
CA LYS A 81 13.32 13.57 -11.45
C LYS A 81 13.38 13.42 -12.97
N ASP A 82 14.10 12.42 -13.47
CA ASP A 82 14.25 12.16 -14.90
C ASP A 82 12.91 11.76 -15.54
N GLY A 83 12.09 10.94 -14.86
CA GLY A 83 10.76 10.56 -15.34
C GLY A 83 9.80 11.76 -15.49
N ARG A 84 9.97 12.80 -14.68
CA ARG A 84 9.15 14.03 -14.72
C ARG A 84 9.67 15.08 -15.70
N ALA A 85 10.97 15.09 -16.01
CA ALA A 85 11.54 15.97 -17.03
C ALA A 85 11.19 15.45 -18.44
N ALA A 86 9.98 15.77 -18.93
CA ALA A 86 9.40 15.29 -20.19
C ALA A 86 10.18 15.59 -21.50
N HIS A 87 11.44 16.02 -21.45
CA HIS A 87 12.23 16.48 -22.61
C HIS A 87 13.65 15.93 -22.73
N ARG A 88 14.00 14.83 -22.03
CA ARG A 88 15.30 14.18 -22.27
C ARG A 88 15.19 13.03 -23.28
N PRO A 89 16.03 13.01 -24.35
CA PRO A 89 16.07 11.87 -25.27
C PRO A 89 16.39 10.61 -24.48
N ALA A 90 15.58 9.57 -24.70
CA ALA A 90 15.64 8.29 -24.01
C ALA A 90 17.09 7.76 -23.98
N ARG A 91 17.69 7.67 -22.79
CA ARG A 91 18.87 6.82 -22.60
C ARG A 91 18.48 5.39 -22.97
N ALA A 92 19.42 4.65 -23.56
CA ALA A 92 19.20 3.33 -24.18
C ALA A 92 18.79 2.19 -23.19
N ALA A 93 18.39 2.52 -21.97
CA ALA A 93 17.71 1.65 -21.01
C ALA A 93 16.78 2.49 -20.10
N ALA A 94 15.97 3.38 -20.68
CA ALA A 94 15.07 4.23 -19.91
C ALA A 94 14.15 3.36 -19.04
N LEU A 95 14.19 3.59 -17.73
CA LEU A 95 13.23 3.00 -16.80
C LEU A 95 11.84 3.38 -17.27
N THR A 96 10.95 2.40 -17.37
CA THR A 96 9.53 2.65 -17.55
C THR A 96 9.01 3.25 -16.27
N HIS A 97 8.58 4.50 -16.34
CA HIS A 97 7.88 5.20 -15.29
C HIS A 97 6.39 5.22 -15.64
N ASN A 98 5.60 4.43 -14.93
CA ASN A 98 4.16 4.34 -15.16
C ASN A 98 3.40 4.31 -13.84
N TRP A 99 2.18 4.83 -13.87
CA TRP A 99 1.34 4.97 -12.69
C TRP A 99 -0.14 4.80 -13.01
N TRP A 100 -0.91 4.34 -12.03
CA TRP A 100 -2.36 4.26 -12.12
C TRP A 100 -3.04 4.43 -10.76
N GLY A 101 -4.18 5.11 -10.75
CA GLY A 101 -5.00 5.34 -9.56
C GLY A 101 -5.88 6.57 -9.75
N ILE A 102 -6.04 7.39 -8.71
CA ILE A 102 -6.90 8.57 -8.73
C ILE A 102 -6.10 9.87 -8.60
N PHE A 103 -6.61 10.96 -9.19
CA PHE A 103 -6.01 12.29 -9.12
C PHE A 103 -6.94 13.30 -8.44
N PRO A 104 -6.86 13.49 -7.11
CA PRO A 104 -7.53 14.56 -6.39
C PRO A 104 -7.33 15.94 -7.05
N GLN A 105 -8.43 16.56 -7.47
CA GLN A 105 -8.45 17.72 -8.35
C GLN A 105 -8.22 19.05 -7.64
N PRO A 106 -7.86 20.10 -8.41
CA PRO A 106 -7.66 21.43 -7.87
C PRO A 106 -8.81 22.03 -7.06
N GLY A 107 -8.50 22.58 -5.87
CA GLY A 107 -9.46 23.31 -5.04
C GLY A 107 -10.56 22.46 -4.40
N THR A 108 -10.45 21.13 -4.48
CA THR A 108 -11.46 20.20 -3.96
C THR A 108 -11.22 19.80 -2.51
N HIS A 109 -10.03 20.02 -1.96
CA HIS A 109 -9.66 19.56 -0.63
C HIS A 109 -8.52 20.36 0.03
N ASP A 110 -8.43 20.24 1.35
CA ASP A 110 -7.36 20.72 2.23
C ASP A 110 -6.76 19.58 3.08
N GLY A 111 -7.12 18.33 2.75
CA GLY A 111 -6.60 17.12 3.36
C GLY A 111 -6.97 15.88 2.55
N ILE A 112 -6.18 14.83 2.71
CA ILE A 112 -6.42 13.48 2.16
C ILE A 112 -6.03 12.44 3.21
N THR A 113 -6.80 11.37 3.31
CA THR A 113 -6.45 10.17 4.08
C THR A 113 -6.70 8.95 3.21
N ALA A 114 -5.92 7.91 3.44
CA ALA A 114 -6.03 6.64 2.75
C ALA A 114 -5.51 5.52 3.65
N THR A 115 -5.98 4.29 3.42
CA THR A 115 -5.47 3.08 4.04
C THR A 115 -4.74 2.26 3.00
N HIS A 116 -3.44 2.08 3.19
CA HIS A 116 -2.52 1.46 2.26
C HIS A 116 -2.18 0.05 2.69
N SER A 117 -2.28 -0.92 1.77
CA SER A 117 -1.70 -2.24 1.98
C SER A 117 -0.18 -2.16 2.14
N VAL A 118 0.38 -3.06 2.94
CA VAL A 118 1.83 -3.26 3.02
C VAL A 118 2.17 -4.75 2.94
N ASP A 119 3.14 -5.09 2.09
CA ASP A 119 3.70 -6.43 1.99
C ASP A 119 5.20 -6.39 2.30
N ALA A 120 5.56 -6.59 3.56
CA ALA A 120 6.96 -6.57 3.97
C ALA A 120 7.81 -7.71 3.38
N ALA A 121 7.19 -8.73 2.76
CA ALA A 121 7.90 -9.81 2.08
C ALA A 121 8.14 -9.52 0.58
N TYR A 122 7.43 -8.55 0.01
CA TYR A 122 7.68 -8.08 -1.35
C TYR A 122 9.03 -7.37 -1.43
N HIS A 123 9.80 -7.65 -2.47
CA HIS A 123 11.13 -7.10 -2.66
C HIS A 123 11.44 -6.96 -4.14
N VAL A 124 11.96 -5.81 -4.52
CA VAL A 124 12.47 -5.56 -5.87
C VAL A 124 13.97 -5.83 -5.85
N SER A 125 14.42 -6.90 -6.52
CA SER A 125 15.82 -7.35 -6.41
C SER A 125 16.80 -6.53 -7.23
N ASP A 126 16.33 -5.96 -8.34
CA ASP A 126 17.18 -5.16 -9.22
C ASP A 126 17.34 -3.74 -8.68
N ALA A 127 18.58 -3.29 -8.60
CA ALA A 127 18.97 -2.09 -7.86
C ALA A 127 18.64 -0.77 -8.56
N ASP A 128 18.23 -0.83 -9.82
CA ASP A 128 17.78 0.32 -10.61
C ASP A 128 16.25 0.43 -10.64
N ASN A 129 15.53 -0.51 -10.01
CA ASN A 129 14.09 -0.61 -10.05
C ASN A 129 13.43 -0.30 -8.70
N PHE A 130 12.25 0.31 -8.77
CA PHE A 130 11.47 0.72 -7.61
C PHE A 130 9.99 0.43 -7.84
N THR A 131 9.30 0.03 -6.79
CA THR A 131 7.83 0.04 -6.75
C THR A 131 7.39 0.97 -5.65
N TYR A 132 6.65 2.02 -6.02
CA TYR A 132 6.07 3.00 -5.12
C TYR A 132 4.57 2.73 -5.05
N ALA A 133 4.14 1.97 -4.04
CA ALA A 133 2.78 1.47 -4.02
C ALA A 133 2.26 1.08 -2.63
N PRO A 134 1.21 1.73 -2.13
CA PRO A 134 0.62 2.97 -2.64
C PRO A 134 1.52 4.20 -2.38
N THR A 135 1.29 5.25 -3.16
CA THR A 135 1.77 6.61 -2.86
C THR A 135 0.62 7.62 -2.88
N THR A 136 0.66 8.61 -1.97
CA THR A 136 -0.41 9.61 -1.81
C THR A 136 0.15 11.02 -1.61
N LYS A 137 -0.43 11.97 -2.32
CA LYS A 137 -0.16 13.40 -2.19
C LYS A 137 -1.46 14.20 -2.34
N ALA A 138 -1.70 15.15 -1.43
CA ALA A 138 -2.75 16.15 -1.63
C ALA A 138 -2.33 17.20 -2.66
N GLN A 139 -3.32 17.83 -3.28
CA GLN A 139 -3.10 18.92 -4.22
C GLN A 139 -2.29 20.07 -3.59
N ASN A 140 -1.20 20.50 -4.25
CA ASN A 140 -0.24 21.50 -3.76
C ASN A 140 0.46 21.16 -2.42
N SER A 141 0.29 19.94 -1.89
CA SER A 141 0.97 19.53 -0.67
C SER A 141 2.48 19.54 -0.84
N CYS A 142 3.21 20.05 0.16
CA CYS A 142 4.67 19.88 0.24
C CYS A 142 5.09 18.43 0.47
N ILE A 143 4.16 17.57 0.85
CA ILE A 143 4.45 16.21 1.31
C ILE A 143 3.69 15.23 0.44
N GLU A 144 4.41 14.22 -0.03
CA GLU A 144 3.87 12.95 -0.51
C GLU A 144 4.32 11.84 0.43
N VAL A 145 3.45 10.87 0.69
CA VAL A 145 3.79 9.67 1.47
C VAL A 145 3.87 8.48 0.51
N VAL A 146 5.05 7.86 0.44
CA VAL A 146 5.39 6.81 -0.52
C VAL A 146 5.71 5.52 0.22
N THR A 147 5.06 4.41 -0.14
CA THR A 147 5.51 3.07 0.24
C THR A 147 6.52 2.57 -0.78
N ALA A 148 7.80 2.58 -0.42
CA ALA A 148 8.91 2.25 -1.32
C ALA A 148 9.42 0.82 -1.12
N TYR A 149 9.29 0.00 -2.17
CA TYR A 149 9.90 -1.33 -2.28
C TYR A 149 11.07 -1.29 -3.26
N TRP A 150 12.23 -1.75 -2.80
CA TRP A 150 13.51 -1.62 -3.49
C TRP A 150 14.56 -2.55 -2.89
N ASN A 151 15.72 -2.63 -3.55
CA ASN A 151 16.74 -3.67 -3.28
C ASN A 151 17.46 -3.53 -1.93
N SER A 152 17.36 -2.38 -1.25
CA SER A 152 17.99 -2.14 0.05
C SER A 152 17.04 -2.31 1.25
N GLY A 153 15.75 -2.58 1.00
CA GLY A 153 14.76 -2.90 2.02
C GLY A 153 13.59 -1.92 2.10
N ASN A 154 12.41 -2.41 2.46
CA ASN A 154 11.17 -1.65 2.30
C ASN A 154 11.03 -0.52 3.33
N GLU A 155 10.65 0.66 2.85
CA GLU A 155 10.55 1.88 3.66
C GLU A 155 9.27 2.64 3.33
N LEU A 156 8.76 3.39 4.31
CA LEU A 156 7.83 4.49 4.08
C LEU A 156 8.63 5.78 4.00
N TRP A 157 8.39 6.58 2.95
CA TRP A 157 9.03 7.87 2.77
C TRP A 157 8.01 8.99 2.89
N ALA A 158 8.35 10.06 3.61
CA ALA A 158 7.72 11.36 3.43
C ALA A 158 8.62 12.19 2.50
N TRP A 159 8.19 12.32 1.25
CA TRP A 159 8.87 13.09 0.22
C TRP A 159 8.57 14.57 0.35
N ASP A 160 9.60 15.41 0.33
CA ASP A 160 9.50 16.87 0.44
C ASP A 160 9.58 17.54 -0.93
N TRP A 161 8.41 17.87 -1.46
CA TRP A 161 8.19 18.62 -2.70
C TRP A 161 8.47 20.12 -2.57
N CYS A 162 8.64 20.65 -1.36
CA CYS A 162 8.95 22.06 -1.13
C CYS A 162 10.45 22.31 -0.89
N SER A 163 11.27 21.26 -0.84
CA SER A 163 12.73 21.37 -0.83
C SER A 163 13.27 21.63 -2.23
N GLN A 164 14.38 22.39 -2.32
CA GLN A 164 15.02 22.74 -3.60
C GLN A 164 15.44 21.51 -4.44
N ASN A 165 15.83 20.42 -3.78
CA ASN A 165 16.34 19.23 -4.46
C ASN A 165 15.29 18.12 -4.63
N GLY A 166 14.13 18.23 -3.97
CA GLY A 166 13.17 17.13 -3.84
C GLY A 166 13.75 15.90 -3.14
N GLY A 167 12.89 15.00 -2.68
CA GLY A 167 13.31 13.69 -2.15
C GLY A 167 12.76 13.39 -0.76
N PRO A 168 13.02 12.18 -0.24
CA PRO A 168 12.60 11.80 1.10
C PRO A 168 13.22 12.72 2.16
N ALA A 169 12.40 13.37 2.97
CA ALA A 169 12.85 14.11 4.16
C ALA A 169 12.75 13.26 5.43
N LYS A 170 11.85 12.28 5.44
CA LYS A 170 11.75 11.25 6.48
C LYS A 170 11.60 9.87 5.87
N ILE A 171 12.25 8.89 6.49
CA ILE A 171 12.13 7.48 6.19
C ILE A 171 11.76 6.70 7.44
N LEU A 172 11.00 5.63 7.27
CA LEU A 172 10.61 4.69 8.32
C LEU A 172 10.66 3.26 7.75
N PRO A 173 11.50 2.35 8.27
CA PRO A 173 11.52 0.97 7.83
C PRO A 173 10.17 0.26 8.03
N LEU A 174 9.74 -0.58 7.08
CA LEU A 174 8.51 -1.38 7.18
C LEU A 174 8.74 -2.70 7.94
N ASP A 175 9.43 -2.60 9.08
CA ASP A 175 9.86 -3.73 9.90
C ASP A 175 8.76 -4.25 10.85
N ALA A 176 9.14 -5.13 11.78
CA ALA A 176 8.21 -5.70 12.74
C ALA A 176 7.61 -4.65 13.69
N ASP A 177 8.37 -3.61 14.06
CA ASP A 177 7.90 -2.55 14.96
C ASP A 177 6.90 -1.65 14.24
N PHE A 178 7.17 -1.31 12.98
CA PHE A 178 6.20 -0.63 12.12
C PHE A 178 4.90 -1.41 12.05
N ARG A 179 4.96 -2.69 11.67
CA ARG A 179 3.76 -3.52 11.51
C ARG A 179 2.99 -3.64 12.82
N ALA A 180 3.69 -3.88 13.93
CA ALA A 180 3.05 -4.08 15.22
C ALA A 180 2.43 -2.80 15.81
N LYS A 181 2.76 -1.61 15.29
CA LYS A 181 2.27 -0.32 15.78
C LYS A 181 1.26 0.34 14.85
N TYR A 182 1.53 0.33 13.54
CA TYR A 182 0.78 1.11 12.55
C TYR A 182 -0.04 0.25 11.59
N THR A 183 -0.01 -1.08 11.69
CA THR A 183 -0.82 -1.93 10.81
C THR A 183 -1.95 -2.65 11.52
N THR A 184 -3.04 -2.86 10.79
CA THR A 184 -4.12 -3.79 11.09
C THR A 184 -4.43 -4.66 9.86
N ALA A 185 -5.30 -5.65 10.00
CA ALA A 185 -5.77 -6.44 8.87
C ALA A 185 -6.97 -5.75 8.18
N VAL A 186 -6.81 -5.41 6.90
CA VAL A 186 -7.88 -4.92 6.01
C VAL A 186 -7.97 -5.89 4.84
N ASP A 187 -9.15 -6.45 4.57
CA ASP A 187 -9.34 -7.48 3.53
C ASP A 187 -8.30 -8.61 3.54
N GLY A 188 -7.96 -9.05 4.75
CA GLY A 188 -7.03 -10.15 5.01
C GLY A 188 -5.55 -9.82 4.84
N ARG A 189 -5.16 -8.55 4.64
CA ARG A 189 -3.76 -8.13 4.47
C ARG A 189 -3.35 -7.05 5.49
N PRO A 190 -2.07 -6.98 5.89
CA PRO A 190 -1.56 -5.86 6.66
C PRO A 190 -1.75 -4.56 5.88
N ALA A 191 -2.31 -3.55 6.55
CA ALA A 191 -2.50 -2.22 6.00
C ALA A 191 -2.31 -1.17 7.08
N PHE A 192 -1.85 0.02 6.70
CA PHE A 192 -1.67 1.17 7.59
C PHE A 192 -2.39 2.39 7.00
N SER A 193 -2.80 3.32 7.85
CA SER A 193 -3.48 4.52 7.40
C SER A 193 -2.59 5.75 7.51
N ILE A 194 -2.67 6.59 6.49
CA ILE A 194 -1.98 7.86 6.39
C ILE A 194 -2.98 9.01 6.40
N GLN A 195 -2.53 10.19 6.83
CA GLN A 195 -3.30 11.41 6.71
C GLN A 195 -2.39 12.57 6.35
N LEU A 196 -2.71 13.31 5.30
CA LEU A 196 -2.09 14.57 4.94
C LEU A 196 -3.10 15.68 5.13
N VAL A 197 -2.75 16.71 5.89
CA VAL A 197 -3.65 17.83 6.19
C VAL A 197 -2.90 19.13 6.09
N LYS A 198 -3.53 20.14 5.48
CA LYS A 198 -3.05 21.50 5.51
C LYS A 198 -3.23 22.09 6.90
N ASP A 199 -2.15 22.61 7.47
CA ASP A 199 -2.19 23.29 8.77
C ASP A 199 -3.05 24.56 8.66
N THR A 200 -3.80 24.89 9.71
CA THR A 200 -4.62 26.11 9.74
C THR A 200 -3.74 27.38 9.75
N GLY A 201 -4.03 28.33 8.87
CA GLY A 201 -3.31 29.62 8.79
C GLY A 201 -3.06 30.08 7.36
N SER A 202 -2.31 31.18 7.19
CA SER A 202 -1.84 31.63 5.88
C SER A 202 -0.61 30.83 5.44
N GLY A 203 -0.61 30.38 4.18
CA GLY A 203 0.51 29.68 3.57
C GLY A 203 0.22 28.22 3.19
N ASN A 204 1.20 27.60 2.55
CA ASN A 204 1.14 26.21 2.11
C ASN A 204 1.97 25.34 3.07
N ARG A 205 1.40 25.08 4.25
CA ARG A 205 2.01 24.23 5.27
C ARG A 205 1.19 22.96 5.44
N TRP A 206 1.84 21.81 5.38
CA TRP A 206 1.23 20.50 5.44
C TRP A 206 1.88 19.62 6.49
N SER A 207 1.07 18.74 7.06
CA SER A 207 1.48 17.71 7.99
C SER A 207 1.05 16.34 7.46
N SER A 208 1.95 15.38 7.46
CA SER A 208 1.65 13.96 7.22
C SER A 208 1.70 13.17 8.52
N TYR A 209 0.76 12.26 8.70
CA TYR A 209 0.59 11.45 9.91
C TYR A 209 0.45 9.97 9.59
N LEU A 210 0.80 9.13 10.56
CA LEU A 210 0.48 7.70 10.60
C LEU A 210 -0.46 7.40 11.75
N TYR A 211 -1.45 6.54 11.50
CA TYR A 211 -2.34 6.10 12.56
C TYR A 211 -1.68 5.03 13.43
N ASN A 212 -1.47 5.33 14.71
CA ASN A 212 -1.00 4.36 15.69
C ASN A 212 -2.20 3.58 16.25
N HIS A 213 -2.33 2.32 15.83
CA HIS A 213 -3.41 1.44 16.26
C HIS A 213 -3.34 1.06 17.75
N ARG A 214 -2.19 1.24 18.41
CA ARG A 214 -2.06 0.97 19.86
C ARG A 214 -2.65 2.08 20.72
N THR A 215 -2.56 3.33 20.27
CA THR A 215 -3.02 4.50 21.02
C THR A 215 -4.28 5.13 20.43
N ALA A 216 -4.72 4.67 19.25
CA ALA A 216 -5.84 5.21 18.49
C ALA A 216 -5.67 6.71 18.14
N GLN A 217 -4.44 7.09 17.77
CA GLN A 217 -4.05 8.48 17.52
C GLN A 217 -3.25 8.62 16.22
N TRP A 218 -3.33 9.79 15.60
CA TRP A 218 -2.46 10.18 14.49
C TRP A 218 -1.13 10.73 15.03
N GLU A 219 -0.02 10.08 14.68
CA GLU A 219 1.34 10.50 15.05
C GLU A 219 2.00 11.24 13.89
N LEU A 220 2.69 12.35 14.17
CA LEU A 220 3.32 13.17 13.14
C LEU A 220 4.51 12.44 12.51
N LEU A 221 4.45 12.19 11.19
CA LEU A 221 5.56 11.66 10.40
C LEU A 221 6.49 12.79 9.95
N TYR A 222 5.91 13.81 9.34
CA TYR A 222 6.65 14.92 8.74
C TYR A 222 5.74 16.15 8.60
N ARG A 223 6.36 17.34 8.64
CA ARG A 223 5.69 18.63 8.49
C ARG A 223 6.59 19.54 7.68
N GLN A 224 6.00 20.21 6.70
CA GLN A 224 6.74 21.11 5.82
C GLN A 224 5.88 22.24 5.30
N SER A 225 6.53 23.36 4.99
CA SER A 225 5.93 24.52 4.33
C SER A 225 6.78 25.02 3.18
N GLY A 226 6.14 25.55 2.15
CA GLY A 226 6.82 26.16 1.01
C GLY A 226 5.97 26.11 -0.25
N THR A 227 6.61 26.33 -1.38
CA THR A 227 5.96 26.20 -2.69
C THR A 227 6.21 24.79 -3.21
N ASP A 228 5.14 24.08 -3.52
CA ASP A 228 5.22 22.78 -4.19
C ASP A 228 6.00 22.90 -5.51
N GLN A 229 7.07 22.12 -5.66
CA GLN A 229 7.94 22.06 -6.85
C GLN A 229 7.64 20.81 -7.70
N SER A 230 6.49 20.16 -7.51
CA SER A 230 6.13 18.98 -8.31
C SER A 230 5.74 19.28 -9.75
N ASP A 231 5.51 20.57 -10.08
CA ASP A 231 4.99 21.06 -11.37
C ASP A 231 3.61 20.49 -11.76
N LEU A 232 2.90 19.88 -10.80
CA LEU A 232 1.57 19.31 -10.97
C LEU A 232 0.56 20.10 -10.14
N ASP A 233 -0.57 20.46 -10.76
CA ASP A 233 -1.63 21.21 -10.09
C ASP A 233 -2.66 20.32 -9.39
N TYR A 234 -2.55 18.98 -9.51
CA TYR A 234 -3.39 17.97 -8.87
C TYR A 234 -2.64 17.16 -7.79
N GLY A 235 -3.39 16.48 -6.94
CA GLY A 235 -2.87 15.45 -6.04
C GLY A 235 -2.96 14.05 -6.66
N TRP A 236 -2.48 13.03 -5.96
CA TRP A 236 -2.58 11.64 -6.40
C TRP A 236 -2.73 10.66 -5.25
N ASP A 237 -3.34 9.52 -5.54
CA ASP A 237 -3.28 8.29 -4.75
C ASP A 237 -3.19 7.12 -5.74
N ILE A 238 -1.98 6.53 -5.89
CA ILE A 238 -1.63 5.72 -7.05
C ILE A 238 -0.71 4.54 -6.72
N PHE A 239 -0.74 3.55 -7.60
CA PHE A 239 0.32 2.57 -7.84
C PHE A 239 1.30 3.15 -8.85
N GLU A 240 2.60 3.17 -8.54
CA GLU A 240 3.64 3.73 -9.39
C GLU A 240 4.85 2.78 -9.46
N ILE A 241 5.42 2.63 -10.65
CA ILE A 241 6.61 1.81 -10.89
C ILE A 241 7.71 2.60 -11.59
N TYR A 242 8.94 2.20 -11.30
CA TYR A 242 10.14 2.52 -12.06
C TYR A 242 10.78 1.18 -12.41
N ALA A 243 10.55 0.72 -13.65
CA ALA A 243 10.85 -0.65 -14.05
C ALA A 243 11.64 -0.73 -15.36
N SER A 244 12.70 -1.54 -15.38
CA SER A 244 13.41 -2.00 -16.57
C SER A 244 12.95 -3.40 -16.95
N VAL A 245 13.08 -3.74 -18.23
CA VAL A 245 12.74 -5.07 -18.74
C VAL A 245 13.81 -6.07 -18.32
N ASN A 246 13.40 -7.17 -17.69
CA ASN A 246 14.26 -8.31 -17.46
C ASN A 246 14.55 -9.01 -18.82
N PRO A 247 15.83 -9.14 -19.23
CA PRO A 247 16.18 -9.65 -20.54
C PRO A 247 15.84 -11.14 -20.73
N VAL A 248 15.67 -11.89 -19.63
CA VAL A 248 15.32 -13.32 -19.64
C VAL A 248 13.82 -13.51 -19.80
N THR A 249 13.01 -12.84 -18.98
CA THR A 249 11.55 -13.06 -18.95
C THR A 249 10.77 -12.12 -19.87
N LYS A 250 11.42 -11.06 -20.38
CA LYS A 250 10.83 -10.01 -21.23
C LYS A 250 9.69 -9.21 -20.56
N VAL A 251 9.59 -9.26 -19.24
CA VAL A 251 8.70 -8.43 -18.40
C VAL A 251 9.53 -7.60 -17.44
N GLY A 252 8.94 -6.63 -16.75
CA GLY A 252 9.62 -5.85 -15.71
C GLY A 252 10.15 -6.76 -14.61
N TYR A 253 11.30 -6.44 -14.01
CA TYR A 253 11.87 -7.21 -12.89
C TYR A 253 10.83 -7.45 -11.78
N TYR A 254 10.15 -6.38 -11.39
CA TYR A 254 9.10 -6.39 -10.37
C TYR A 254 7.93 -7.33 -10.69
N CYS A 255 7.67 -7.65 -11.97
CA CYS A 255 6.50 -8.44 -12.35
C CYS A 255 6.58 -9.87 -11.80
N THR A 256 7.75 -10.51 -11.78
CA THR A 256 7.85 -11.87 -11.21
C THR A 256 7.81 -11.85 -9.67
N GLU A 257 8.29 -10.75 -9.10
CA GLU A 257 8.43 -10.53 -7.66
C GLU A 257 7.09 -10.20 -7.01
N ALA A 258 6.25 -9.42 -7.70
CA ALA A 258 4.93 -8.99 -7.23
C ALA A 258 3.82 -10.04 -7.39
N ARG A 259 4.13 -11.27 -7.82
CA ARG A 259 3.11 -12.29 -8.16
C ARG A 259 2.14 -12.65 -7.04
N ASN A 260 2.57 -12.47 -5.80
CA ASN A 260 1.78 -12.76 -4.59
C ASN A 260 1.45 -11.48 -3.80
N THR A 261 1.81 -10.32 -4.34
CA THR A 261 1.64 -9.04 -3.70
C THR A 261 0.39 -8.38 -4.26
N VAL A 262 -0.36 -7.75 -3.38
CA VAL A 262 -1.51 -6.94 -3.74
C VAL A 262 -1.26 -5.55 -3.20
N PHE A 263 -1.23 -4.58 -4.10
CA PHE A 263 -1.16 -3.17 -3.76
C PHE A 263 -2.58 -2.65 -3.72
N ASP A 264 -2.97 -2.07 -2.59
CA ASP A 264 -4.33 -1.62 -2.34
C ASP A 264 -4.28 -0.28 -1.60
N SER A 265 -5.08 0.67 -2.08
CA SER A 265 -5.38 1.88 -1.35
C SER A 265 -6.89 1.99 -1.25
N SER A 266 -7.39 2.00 -0.03
CA SER A 266 -8.81 1.96 0.28
C SER A 266 -9.19 3.06 1.25
N THR A 267 -10.49 3.29 1.40
CA THR A 267 -11.05 4.25 2.36
C THR A 267 -10.51 5.66 2.13
N ILE A 268 -10.25 6.00 0.87
CA ILE A 268 -9.67 7.29 0.50
C ILE A 268 -10.71 8.38 0.75
N GLN A 269 -10.37 9.35 1.59
CA GLN A 269 -11.23 10.48 1.90
C GLN A 269 -10.51 11.79 1.66
N LEU A 270 -11.26 12.77 1.17
CA LEU A 270 -10.84 14.15 1.02
C LEU A 270 -11.47 15.01 2.11
N ARG A 271 -10.69 15.92 2.68
CA ARG A 271 -11.15 16.93 3.63
C ARG A 271 -11.41 18.24 2.90
N LYS A 272 -12.53 18.89 3.17
CA LYS A 272 -12.74 20.29 2.78
C LYS A 272 -13.47 21.03 3.88
N ASN A 273 -12.91 22.16 4.30
CA ASN A 273 -13.51 23.00 5.35
C ASN A 273 -13.78 22.20 6.64
N GLY A 274 -12.85 21.33 7.02
CA GLY A 274 -12.98 20.50 8.22
C GLY A 274 -13.79 19.22 8.05
N VAL A 275 -14.47 19.00 6.92
CA VAL A 275 -15.34 17.83 6.72
C VAL A 275 -14.66 16.80 5.82
N TRP A 276 -14.55 15.57 6.30
CA TRP A 276 -14.06 14.43 5.52
C TRP A 276 -15.19 13.75 4.75
N LYS A 277 -14.95 13.45 3.47
CA LYS A 277 -15.87 12.71 2.60
C LYS A 277 -15.08 11.69 1.78
N PRO A 278 -15.64 10.52 1.47
CA PRO A 278 -15.04 9.61 0.50
C PRO A 278 -14.71 10.35 -0.81
N ALA A 279 -13.57 10.01 -1.39
CA ALA A 279 -13.22 10.46 -2.74
C ALA A 279 -14.25 9.92 -3.75
N ARG A 280 -14.56 10.73 -4.75
CA ARG A 280 -15.62 10.49 -5.75
C ARG A 280 -15.12 10.89 -7.13
N PRO A 281 -15.79 10.47 -8.22
CA PRO A 281 -15.30 10.77 -9.57
C PRO A 281 -15.18 12.27 -9.87
N ALA A 282 -16.01 13.10 -9.21
CA ALA A 282 -16.02 14.54 -9.40
C ALA A 282 -14.84 15.27 -8.76
N ASP A 283 -14.21 14.70 -7.74
CA ASP A 283 -13.10 15.32 -7.01
C ASP A 283 -11.79 14.54 -7.15
N SER A 284 -11.82 13.26 -7.53
CA SER A 284 -10.63 12.43 -7.73
C SER A 284 -10.81 11.45 -8.89
N PRO A 285 -10.89 11.90 -10.17
CA PRO A 285 -11.04 11.02 -11.32
C PRO A 285 -9.89 10.02 -11.44
N TRP A 286 -10.16 8.89 -12.10
CA TRP A 286 -9.15 7.90 -12.45
C TRP A 286 -8.18 8.46 -13.50
N THR A 287 -6.91 8.04 -13.44
CA THR A 287 -5.93 8.37 -14.48
C THR A 287 -6.30 7.75 -15.83
N GLU A 288 -6.80 6.51 -15.80
CA GLU A 288 -7.28 5.76 -16.95
C GLU A 288 -8.35 4.75 -16.50
N ALA A 289 -9.36 4.52 -17.35
CA ALA A 289 -10.44 3.58 -17.03
C ALA A 289 -10.02 2.10 -17.15
N ASN A 290 -9.14 1.77 -18.09
CA ASN A 290 -8.79 0.38 -18.43
C ASN A 290 -7.29 0.22 -18.72
N PRO A 291 -6.41 0.50 -17.76
CA PRO A 291 -4.96 0.37 -17.96
C PRO A 291 -4.58 -1.07 -18.33
N SER A 292 -3.58 -1.21 -19.18
CA SER A 292 -3.04 -2.51 -19.58
C SER A 292 -1.79 -2.85 -18.76
N GLY A 293 -1.75 -4.03 -18.15
CA GLY A 293 -0.56 -4.52 -17.46
C GLY A 293 0.69 -4.54 -18.34
N ARG A 294 0.55 -4.62 -19.66
CA ARG A 294 1.69 -4.55 -20.60
C ARG A 294 2.39 -3.20 -20.57
N ASP A 295 1.66 -2.11 -20.36
CA ASP A 295 2.23 -0.76 -20.30
C ASP A 295 3.09 -0.63 -19.04
N PHE A 296 2.71 -1.37 -17.99
CA PHE A 296 3.49 -1.51 -16.77
C PHE A 296 4.56 -2.60 -16.86
N LEU A 297 4.89 -3.11 -18.06
CA LEU A 297 5.81 -4.24 -18.27
C LEU A 297 5.40 -5.53 -17.52
N CYS A 298 4.15 -5.67 -17.08
CA CYS A 298 3.66 -6.84 -16.37
C CYS A 298 2.29 -7.30 -16.92
N PRO A 299 2.27 -8.10 -18.01
CA PRO A 299 1.02 -8.51 -18.66
C PRO A 299 -0.03 -9.17 -17.74
N PRO A 300 0.32 -9.95 -16.70
CA PRO A 300 -0.66 -10.51 -15.77
C PRO A 300 -1.34 -9.47 -14.87
N LEU A 301 -0.72 -8.30 -14.67
CA LEU A 301 -1.19 -7.27 -13.76
C LEU A 301 -2.61 -6.80 -14.13
N LYS A 302 -3.44 -6.67 -13.11
CA LYS A 302 -4.84 -6.22 -13.14
C LYS A 302 -4.99 -5.00 -12.25
N PHE A 303 -5.77 -4.06 -12.75
CA PHE A 303 -6.09 -2.81 -12.09
C PHE A 303 -7.59 -2.79 -11.85
N LEU A 304 -7.98 -2.73 -10.58
CA LEU A 304 -9.37 -2.86 -10.14
C LEU A 304 -9.79 -1.54 -9.51
N GLN A 305 -10.79 -0.91 -10.13
CA GLN A 305 -11.54 0.18 -9.50
C GLN A 305 -12.51 -0.46 -8.49
N ALA A 306 -12.02 -0.71 -7.28
CA ALA A 306 -12.75 -1.46 -6.24
C ALA A 306 -13.85 -0.62 -5.56
N GLY A 307 -13.76 0.71 -5.67
CA GLY A 307 -14.75 1.66 -5.17
C GLY A 307 -15.05 2.79 -6.15
N ALA A 308 -15.80 3.80 -5.69
CA ALA A 308 -16.27 4.92 -6.51
C ALA A 308 -15.21 6.03 -6.67
N ASN A 309 -13.93 5.64 -6.73
CA ASN A 309 -12.72 6.48 -6.61
C ASN A 309 -12.19 6.65 -5.19
N ASP A 310 -12.69 5.87 -4.23
CA ASP A 310 -12.18 5.79 -2.85
C ASP A 310 -11.44 4.47 -2.54
N HIS A 311 -11.32 3.58 -3.52
CA HIS A 311 -10.65 2.30 -3.40
C HIS A 311 -10.14 1.80 -4.74
N TRP A 312 -8.85 1.48 -4.82
CA TRP A 312 -8.25 0.72 -5.91
C TRP A 312 -7.38 -0.43 -5.42
N THR A 313 -7.26 -1.43 -6.29
CA THR A 313 -6.39 -2.60 -6.08
C THR A 313 -5.60 -2.89 -7.35
N VAL A 314 -4.32 -3.19 -7.20
CA VAL A 314 -3.42 -3.70 -8.24
C VAL A 314 -2.86 -5.05 -7.81
N ARG A 315 -3.03 -6.08 -8.65
CA ARG A 315 -2.57 -7.45 -8.38
C ARG A 315 -2.44 -8.26 -9.66
N GLN A 316 -1.80 -9.42 -9.61
CA GLN A 316 -1.81 -10.40 -10.70
C GLN A 316 -2.99 -11.39 -10.58
#